data_AF-A0A1G8RAX9-F1
#
_entry.id   AF-A0A1G8RAX9-F1
#
_cell.length_a   1.000
_cell.length_b   1.000
_cell.length_c   1.000
_cell.angle_alpha   90.00
_cell.angle_beta   90.00
_cell.angle_gamma   90.00
#
_symmetry.space_group_name_H-M   'P 1'
#
loop_
_entity.id
_entity.type
_entity.pdbx_description
1 polymer ?
#
loop_
_entity_poly.entity_id
_entity_poly.type
_entity_poly.pdbx_seq_one_letter_code
_entity_poly.pdbx_strand_id
1 'polypeptide(L)'
;MAIEYRWAEASNKRAAEIATEFVRKKVDIIVTAGAGPVIAAKQATLDIPIVFAISTDPVGTGLVASLARPGGNVTGLSIKGPI
;
A
#
# COMPACT_ATOMS: atom_id res chain seq x y z
N MET A 1 -0.39 -1.63 -21.44
CA MET A 1 0.19 -1.18 -20.17
C MET A 1 -0.33 0.23 -19.90
N ALA A 2 -1.07 0.42 -18.81
CA ALA A 2 -1.60 1.72 -18.43
C ALA A 2 -1.28 1.96 -16.96
N ILE A 3 -1.01 3.22 -16.60
CA ILE A 3 -0.83 3.61 -15.20
C ILE A 3 -2.01 4.51 -14.84
N GLU A 4 -2.80 4.07 -13.87
CA GLU A 4 -3.90 4.85 -13.34
C GLU A 4 -3.49 5.57 -12.06
N TYR A 5 -3.70 6.89 -12.04
CA TYR A 5 -3.40 7.70 -10.87
C TYR A 5 -4.68 8.15 -10.17
N ARG A 6 -4.68 8.12 -8.85
CA ARG A 6 -5.72 8.65 -7.99
C ARG A 6 -5.08 9.37 -6.82
N TRP A 7 -5.71 10.44 -6.36
CA TRP A 7 -5.28 11.20 -5.20
C TRP A 7 -6.36 11.11 -4.14
N ALA A 8 -5.96 10.71 -2.93
CA ALA A 8 -6.87 10.59 -1.80
C ALA A 8 -7.11 11.94 -1.09
N GLU A 9 -6.35 12.98 -1.42
CA GLU A 9 -6.48 14.33 -0.84
C GLU A 9 -6.50 14.31 0.71
N ALA A 10 -5.60 13.51 1.29
CA ALA A 10 -5.51 13.25 2.74
C ALA A 10 -6.78 12.66 3.40
N SER A 11 -7.77 12.23 2.60
CA SER A 11 -9.01 11.60 3.09
C SER A 11 -8.89 10.09 3.12
N ASN A 12 -9.00 9.50 4.32
CA ASN A 12 -9.03 8.05 4.51
C ASN A 12 -10.24 7.40 3.82
N LYS A 13 -11.40 8.07 3.84
CA LYS A 13 -12.59 7.62 3.11
C LYS A 13 -12.29 7.53 1.61
N ARG A 14 -11.66 8.57 1.05
CA ARG A 14 -11.31 8.59 -0.37
C ARG A 14 -10.27 7.52 -0.73
N ALA A 15 -9.30 7.27 0.14
CA ALA A 15 -8.34 6.19 -0.03
C ALA A 15 -9.02 4.81 -0.10
N ALA A 16 -10.02 4.55 0.75
CA ALA A 16 -10.80 3.31 0.71
C ALA A 16 -11.63 3.16 -0.58
N GLU A 17 -12.25 4.25 -1.05
CA GLU A 17 -12.98 4.27 -2.32
C GLU A 17 -12.07 3.95 -3.50
N ILE A 18 -10.89 4.57 -3.55
CA ILE A 18 -9.86 4.34 -4.58
C ILE A 18 -9.36 2.89 -4.55
N ALA A 19 -9.06 2.36 -3.37
CA ALA A 19 -8.61 0.97 -3.22
C ALA A 19 -9.67 0.00 -3.76
N THR A 20 -10.94 0.22 -3.41
CA THR A 20 -12.06 -0.60 -3.91
C THR A 20 -12.22 -0.47 -5.44
N GLU A 21 -12.01 0.74 -5.99
CA GLU A 21 -12.02 0.96 -7.44
C GLU A 21 -10.95 0.11 -8.15
N PHE A 22 -9.72 0.13 -7.66
CA PHE A 22 -8.61 -0.64 -8.22
C PHE A 22 -8.82 -2.15 -8.14
N VAL A 23 -9.40 -2.64 -7.04
CA VAL A 23 -9.79 -4.05 -6.91
C VAL A 23 -10.84 -4.42 -7.98
N ARG A 24 -11.88 -3.60 -8.15
CA ARG A 24 -12.92 -3.86 -9.18
C ARG A 24 -12.35 -3.82 -10.59
N LYS A 25 -11.38 -2.95 -10.84
CA LYS A 25 -10.67 -2.85 -12.13
C LYS A 25 -9.70 -3.99 -12.38
N LYS A 26 -9.41 -4.81 -11.36
CA LYS A 26 -8.46 -5.93 -11.44
C LYS A 26 -7.10 -5.46 -11.93
N VAL A 27 -6.59 -4.37 -11.34
CA VAL A 27 -5.22 -3.91 -11.62
C VAL A 27 -4.22 -4.98 -11.19
N ASP A 28 -3.09 -5.05 -11.90
CA ASP A 28 -2.06 -6.05 -11.59
C ASP A 28 -1.29 -5.73 -10.30
N ILE A 29 -1.09 -4.44 -9.99
CA ILE A 29 -0.34 -3.94 -8.82
C ILE A 29 -0.95 -2.62 -8.35
N ILE A 30 -1.00 -2.40 -7.03
CA ILE A 30 -1.34 -1.10 -6.43
C ILE A 30 -0.07 -0.47 -5.85
N VAL A 31 0.26 0.74 -6.31
CA VAL A 31 1.34 1.54 -5.74
C VAL A 31 0.75 2.67 -4.89
N THR A 32 1.26 2.84 -3.67
CA THR A 32 0.71 3.77 -2.67
C THR A 32 1.76 4.74 -2.16
N ALA A 33 1.33 5.96 -1.83
CA ALA A 33 2.16 6.98 -1.20
C ALA A 33 1.48 7.47 0.09
N GLY A 34 2.16 7.29 1.23
CA GLY A 34 1.63 7.62 2.57
C GLY A 34 0.88 6.49 3.25
N ALA A 35 0.73 6.55 4.57
CA ALA A 35 0.22 5.46 5.39
C ALA A 35 -1.26 5.10 5.12
N GLY A 36 -2.15 6.11 4.99
CA GLY A 36 -3.58 5.90 4.78
C GLY A 36 -3.89 5.05 3.54
N PRO A 37 -3.35 5.39 2.35
CA PRO A 37 -3.52 4.57 1.14
C PRO A 37 -3.03 3.12 1.27
N VAL A 38 -1.90 2.87 1.95
CA VAL A 38 -1.38 1.49 2.15
C VAL A 38 -2.38 0.68 2.97
N ILE A 39 -2.88 1.26 4.07
CA ILE A 39 -3.85 0.61 4.95
C ILE A 39 -5.15 0.32 4.20
N ALA A 40 -5.66 1.29 3.45
CA ALA A 40 -6.86 1.14 2.65
C ALA A 40 -6.72 0.03 1.59
N ALA A 41 -5.59 -0.02 0.89
CA ALA A 41 -5.30 -1.07 -0.09
C ALA A 41 -5.21 -2.46 0.59
N LYS A 42 -4.50 -2.56 1.72
CA LYS A 42 -4.35 -3.81 2.49
C LYS A 42 -5.70 -4.34 3.01
N GLN A 43 -6.63 -3.45 3.34
CA GLN A 43 -8.00 -3.82 3.73
C GLN A 43 -8.87 -4.24 2.54
N ALA A 44 -8.63 -3.67 1.36
CA ALA A 44 -9.45 -3.94 0.17
C ALA A 44 -9.09 -5.26 -0.52
N THR A 45 -7.85 -5.76 -0.38
CA THR A 45 -7.39 -6.98 -1.06
C THR A 45 -6.22 -7.65 -0.37
N LEU A 46 -6.27 -8.99 -0.37
CA LEU A 46 -5.16 -9.87 0.05
C LEU A 46 -4.41 -10.47 -1.16
N ASP A 47 -4.93 -10.30 -2.38
CA ASP A 47 -4.44 -10.99 -3.58
C ASP A 47 -3.65 -10.07 -4.51
N ILE A 48 -4.06 -8.79 -4.65
CA ILE A 48 -3.34 -7.84 -5.50
C ILE A 48 -2.08 -7.38 -4.76
N PRO A 49 -0.87 -7.46 -5.36
CA PRO A 49 0.36 -6.93 -4.77
C PRO A 49 0.26 -5.43 -4.50
N ILE A 50 0.65 -5.02 -3.29
CA ILE A 50 0.67 -3.62 -2.85
C ILE A 50 2.12 -3.21 -2.61
N VAL A 51 2.55 -2.14 -3.27
CA VAL A 51 3.88 -1.54 -3.08
C VAL A 51 3.71 -0.17 -2.45
N PHE A 52 4.24 0.03 -1.24
CA PHE A 52 4.35 1.36 -0.64
C PHE A 52 5.64 2.05 -1.09
N ALA A 53 5.51 3.28 -1.57
CA ALA A 53 6.64 4.05 -2.10
C ALA A 53 7.63 4.47 -0.99
N ILE A 54 7.13 4.71 0.23
CA ILE A 54 7.95 5.12 1.37
C ILE A 54 7.24 4.79 2.69
N SER A 55 7.98 4.22 3.64
CA SER A 55 7.57 4.08 5.03
C SER A 55 8.76 4.22 5.96
N THR A 56 8.60 4.92 7.07
CA THR A 56 9.65 5.01 8.09
C THR A 56 9.80 3.66 8.78
N ASP A 57 8.76 3.14 9.43
CA ASP A 57 8.85 1.87 10.17
C ASP A 57 7.73 0.90 9.78
N PRO A 58 7.80 0.26 8.59
CA PRO A 58 6.73 -0.60 8.11
C PRO A 58 6.53 -1.86 8.96
N VAL A 59 7.55 -2.27 9.73
CA VAL A 59 7.44 -3.36 10.71
C VAL A 59 6.72 -2.86 11.96
N GLY A 60 7.18 -1.75 12.54
CA GLY A 60 6.56 -1.16 13.73
C GLY A 60 5.10 -0.74 13.53
N THR A 61 4.72 -0.34 12.32
CA THR A 61 3.33 -0.01 11.97
C THR A 61 2.50 -1.23 11.54
N GLY A 62 3.06 -2.45 11.54
CA GLY A 62 2.36 -3.67 11.15
C GLY A 62 1.96 -3.73 9.66
N LEU A 63 2.60 -2.93 8.80
CA LEU A 63 2.38 -3.02 7.36
C LEU A 63 2.94 -4.33 6.81
N VAL A 64 4.13 -4.71 7.29
CA VAL A 64 4.83 -5.95 6.95
C VAL A 64 5.32 -6.65 8.22
N ALA A 65 5.45 -7.97 8.20
CA ALA A 65 5.93 -8.76 9.33
C ALA A 65 7.45 -8.59 9.58
N SER A 66 8.23 -8.42 8.52
CA SER A 66 9.66 -8.12 8.59
C SER A 66 10.15 -7.46 7.29
N LEU A 67 11.31 -6.82 7.31
CA LEU A 67 11.89 -6.19 6.11
C LEU A 67 12.34 -7.23 5.08
N ALA A 68 12.97 -8.33 5.52
CA ALA A 68 13.46 -9.38 4.63
C ALA A 68 12.33 -10.29 4.11
N ARG A 69 11.25 -10.45 4.87
CA ARG A 69 10.11 -11.33 4.55
C ARG A 69 8.80 -10.66 5.00
N PRO A 70 8.12 -9.93 4.09
CA PRO A 70 6.95 -9.14 4.46
C PRO A 70 5.74 -9.92 4.98
N GLY A 71 5.59 -11.20 4.59
CA GLY A 71 4.56 -12.10 5.13
C GLY A 71 3.14 -11.94 4.58
N GLY A 72 2.96 -11.22 3.46
CA GLY A 72 1.67 -11.03 2.80
C GLY A 72 1.85 -10.38 1.42
N ASN A 73 0.79 -9.77 0.88
CA ASN A 73 0.81 -9.07 -0.41
C ASN A 73 1.38 -7.64 -0.37
N VAL A 74 1.89 -7.18 0.77
CA VAL A 74 2.42 -5.82 0.94
C VAL A 74 3.95 -5.83 0.98
N THR A 75 4.59 -4.96 0.21
CA THR A 75 6.04 -4.71 0.19
C THR A 75 6.34 -3.24 -0.10
N GLY A 76 7.60 -2.80 -0.07
CA GLY A 76 7.95 -1.42 -0.42
C GLY A 76 9.32 -0.98 0.06
N LEU A 77 9.52 0.34 0.09
CA LEU A 77 10.77 0.97 0.49
C LEU A 77 10.69 1.50 1.93
N SER A 78 11.56 0.98 2.81
CA SER A 78 11.80 1.58 4.12
C SER A 78 12.94 2.59 4.05
N ILE A 79 12.75 3.75 4.67
CA ILE A 79 13.82 4.76 4.84
C ILE A 79 14.47 4.73 6.23
N LYS A 80 14.10 3.77 7.07
CA LYS A 80 14.79 3.56 8.35
C LYS A 80 16.17 2.98 8.06
N GLY A 81 17.20 3.78 8.34
CA GLY A 81 18.58 3.33 8.29
C GLY A 81 18.88 2.31 9.40
N PRO A 82 19.99 1.56 9.29
CA PRO A 82 20.50 0.81 10.42
C PRO A 82 20.78 1.77 11.58
N ILE A 83 20.29 1.43 12.77
CA ILE A 83 20.75 2.01 14.04
C ILE A 83 22.12 1.42 14.39
#